data_AF-A0A428PV87-F1
#
_entry.id   AF-A0A428PV87-F1
#
_cell.length_a   1.000
_cell.length_b   1.000
_cell.length_c   1.000
_cell.angle_alpha   90.00
_cell.angle_beta   90.00
_cell.angle_gamma   90.00
#
_symmetry.space_group_name_H-M   'P 1'
#
loop_
_entity.id
_entity.type
_entity.pdbx_description
1 polymer ?
#
loop_
_entity_poly.entity_id
_entity_poly.type
_entity_poly.pdbx_seq_one_letter_code
_entity_poly.pdbx_strand_id
1 'polypeptide(L)'
;MLDHDSKKATLELAFLPPDDPILTKSQGSLQRLPQGNALINWGSEGQITEYTSDGEVVFHAFLDSGFLQDNLQNYRAFRYHWTGSSPETLAVFAEEVQDQQVDVYVSWNGDTRTREWKFEWDEHTRYGLTTRSVKATRAGFETIKRLPTSASIIKAIRVTAVDSDGKVLAVSEDVRSVRAYWLDSEKQVLGRESQQLVLGEEL
;
A
#
# COMPACT_ATOMS: atom_id res chain seq x y z
N MET A 1 13.55 33.18 20.13
CA MET A 1 14.63 32.90 21.09
C MET A 1 14.11 33.15 22.50
N LEU A 2 14.47 32.28 23.44
CA LEU A 2 14.20 32.47 24.87
C LEU A 2 15.50 32.90 25.56
N ASP A 3 15.47 34.06 26.19
CA ASP A 3 16.53 34.55 27.08
C ASP A 3 16.02 34.43 28.53
N HIS A 4 16.61 33.50 29.27
CA HIS A 4 16.22 33.20 30.64
C HIS A 4 16.78 34.19 31.66
N ASP A 5 17.86 34.91 31.35
CA ASP A 5 18.47 35.89 32.25
C ASP A 5 17.66 37.19 32.22
N SER A 6 17.34 37.69 31.02
CA SER A 6 16.54 38.90 30.85
C SER A 6 15.03 38.65 30.84
N LYS A 7 14.60 37.38 30.90
CA LYS A 7 13.20 36.94 30.82
C LYS A 7 12.49 37.45 29.56
N LYS A 8 13.19 37.45 28.43
CA LYS A 8 12.65 37.90 27.13
C LYS A 8 12.39 36.72 26.21
N ALA A 9 11.28 36.81 25.48
CA ALA A 9 10.95 35.91 24.40
C ALA A 9 10.84 36.72 23.10
N THR A 10 11.55 36.28 22.07
CA THR A 10 11.45 36.84 20.71
C THR A 10 10.86 35.77 19.79
N LEU A 11 9.86 36.13 18.98
CA LEU A 11 9.34 35.25 17.95
C LEU A 11 10.34 35.18 16.80
N GLU A 12 10.85 33.98 16.50
CA GLU A 12 11.77 33.78 15.37
C GLU A 12 11.01 33.43 14.08
N LEU A 13 10.00 32.58 14.22
CA LEU A 13 9.29 31.98 13.10
C LEU A 13 7.88 31.63 13.53
N ALA A 14 6.93 31.90 12.63
CA ALA A 14 5.56 31.46 12.76
C ALA A 14 5.19 30.71 11.48
N PHE A 15 4.62 29.52 11.64
CA PHE A 15 4.02 28.76 10.54
C PHE A 15 2.52 29.02 10.57
N LEU A 16 1.98 29.53 9.48
CA LEU A 16 0.56 29.84 9.33
C LEU A 16 -0.10 28.76 8.48
N PRO A 17 -1.40 28.46 8.68
CA PRO A 17 -2.14 27.57 7.78
C PRO A 17 -1.94 27.99 6.31
N PRO A 18 -1.80 27.02 5.38
CA PRO A 18 -1.45 27.33 3.99
C PRO A 18 -2.59 27.95 3.20
N ASP A 19 -3.84 27.65 3.59
CA ASP A 19 -5.05 28.14 2.93
C ASP A 19 -5.72 29.23 3.79
N ASP A 20 -7.03 29.15 3.99
CA ASP A 20 -7.78 30.10 4.79
C ASP A 20 -7.33 30.10 6.26
N PRO A 21 -7.40 31.26 6.94
CA PRO A 21 -7.15 31.34 8.36
C PRO A 21 -8.08 30.41 9.13
N ILE A 22 -7.49 29.45 9.84
CA ILE A 22 -8.21 28.53 10.72
C ILE A 22 -7.96 28.85 12.20
N LEU A 23 -8.92 28.44 13.04
CA LEU A 23 -8.79 28.46 14.48
C LEU A 23 -8.98 27.05 15.03
N THR A 24 -7.88 26.36 15.27
CA THR A 24 -7.88 25.06 15.92
C THR A 24 -8.31 25.22 17.39
N LYS A 25 -9.52 24.75 17.73
CA LYS A 25 -10.12 24.90 19.06
C LYS A 25 -9.54 23.93 20.10
N SER A 26 -9.02 22.79 19.64
CA SER A 26 -8.47 21.76 20.52
C SER A 26 -7.44 20.91 19.79
N GLN A 27 -6.62 20.20 20.56
CA GLN A 27 -5.62 19.24 20.07
C GLN A 27 -4.52 19.96 19.28
N GLY A 28 -3.93 19.28 18.29
CA GLY A 28 -2.86 19.85 17.49
C GLY A 28 -1.47 19.58 18.09
N SER A 29 -0.46 19.66 17.23
CA SER A 29 0.92 19.43 17.63
C SER A 29 1.89 19.99 16.62
N LEU A 30 3.06 20.39 17.09
CA LEU A 30 4.22 20.67 16.24
C LEU A 30 5.30 19.63 16.52
N GLN A 31 5.87 19.07 15.46
CA GLN A 31 7.05 18.21 15.50
C GLN A 31 8.16 18.83 14.64
N ARG A 32 9.33 19.11 15.23
CA ARG A 32 10.54 19.42 14.46
C ARG A 32 11.13 18.14 13.89
N LEU A 33 11.46 18.16 12.60
CA LEU A 33 12.06 17.03 11.89
C LEU A 33 13.59 17.16 11.84
N PRO A 34 14.35 16.05 11.70
CA PRO A 34 15.82 16.08 11.72
C PRO A 34 16.47 17.00 10.68
N GLN A 35 15.79 17.25 9.56
CA GLN A 35 16.28 18.10 8.46
C GLN A 35 16.02 19.59 8.67
N GLY A 36 15.39 19.97 9.79
CA GLY A 36 15.06 21.36 10.13
C GLY A 36 13.59 21.72 9.86
N ASN A 37 12.91 20.96 9.00
CA ASN A 37 11.47 21.06 8.71
C ASN A 37 10.60 20.97 9.98
N ALA A 38 9.37 21.43 9.87
CA ALA A 38 8.36 21.33 10.91
C ALA A 38 7.08 20.68 10.36
N LEU A 39 6.59 19.65 11.04
CA LEU A 39 5.25 19.09 10.80
C LEU A 39 4.28 19.68 11.83
N ILE A 40 3.17 20.22 11.35
CA ILE A 40 2.08 20.75 12.16
C ILE A 40 0.83 19.90 11.92
N ASN A 41 0.22 19.47 13.02
CA ASN A 41 -1.14 18.94 13.05
C ASN A 41 -2.09 20.04 13.50
N TRP A 42 -3.12 20.29 12.71
CA TRP A 42 -4.13 21.32 12.96
C TRP A 42 -5.36 20.78 13.70
N GLY A 43 -5.22 19.70 14.48
CA GLY A 43 -6.13 19.36 15.56
C GLY A 43 -7.59 19.18 15.11
N SER A 44 -8.47 20.02 15.67
CA SER A 44 -9.90 20.09 15.33
C SER A 44 -10.23 20.44 13.89
N GLU A 45 -9.24 20.86 13.09
CA GLU A 45 -9.40 21.23 11.69
C GLU A 45 -8.99 20.11 10.72
N GLY A 46 -8.65 18.93 11.25
CA GLY A 46 -8.54 17.71 10.44
C GLY A 46 -7.51 17.77 9.31
N GLN A 47 -6.44 18.55 9.48
CA GLN A 47 -5.42 18.76 8.46
C GLN A 47 -4.01 18.75 9.05
N ILE A 48 -3.03 18.40 8.21
CA ILE A 48 -1.61 18.36 8.56
C ILE A 48 -0.81 19.14 7.52
N THR A 49 0.27 19.79 7.94
CA THR A 49 1.14 20.55 7.03
C THR A 49 2.59 20.41 7.43
N GLU A 50 3.46 20.15 6.46
CA GLU A 50 4.89 20.21 6.64
C GLU A 50 5.47 21.45 5.99
N TYR A 51 6.30 22.13 6.75
CA TYR A 51 7.05 23.30 6.35
C TYR A 51 8.55 23.00 6.32
N THR A 52 9.27 23.65 5.42
CA THR A 52 10.74 23.76 5.50
C THR A 52 11.17 24.55 6.74
N SER A 53 12.47 24.58 7.03
CA SER A 53 13.01 25.34 8.16
C SER A 53 12.80 26.86 8.07
N ASP A 54 12.57 27.39 6.87
CA ASP A 54 12.34 28.80 6.57
C ASP A 54 10.86 29.16 6.37
N GLY A 55 9.94 28.18 6.40
CA GLY A 55 8.50 28.45 6.39
C GLY A 55 7.75 28.11 5.11
N GLU A 56 8.40 27.51 4.11
CA GLU A 56 7.75 27.09 2.87
C GLU A 56 6.99 25.77 3.03
N VAL A 57 5.77 25.70 2.49
CA VAL A 57 4.93 24.50 2.55
C VAL A 57 5.45 23.46 1.55
N VAL A 58 5.81 22.26 2.04
CA VAL A 58 6.27 21.14 1.20
C VAL A 58 5.31 19.97 1.18
N PHE A 59 4.36 19.94 2.11
CA PHE A 59 3.29 18.96 2.15
C PHE A 59 2.09 19.54 2.87
N HIS A 60 0.90 19.36 2.32
CA HIS A 60 -0.36 19.71 2.96
C HIS A 60 -1.39 18.64 2.65
N ALA A 61 -2.17 18.23 3.65
CA ALA A 61 -3.25 17.28 3.46
C ALA A 61 -4.37 17.49 4.46
N PHE A 62 -5.60 17.45 3.96
CA PHE A 62 -6.78 17.12 4.76
C PHE A 62 -6.82 15.62 5.00
N LEU A 63 -7.30 15.21 6.18
CA LEU A 63 -7.36 13.80 6.56
C LEU A 63 -8.48 13.03 5.87
N ASP A 64 -9.49 13.72 5.35
CA ASP A 64 -10.54 13.19 4.50
C ASP A 64 -11.15 14.32 3.65
N SER A 65 -12.22 14.03 2.91
CA SER A 65 -12.85 14.96 1.96
C SER A 65 -14.38 14.87 1.98
N GLY A 66 -15.04 15.92 1.48
CA GLY A 66 -16.50 15.98 1.41
C GLY A 66 -17.15 15.87 2.79
N PHE A 67 -18.25 15.13 2.89
CA PHE A 67 -18.99 14.99 4.16
C PHE A 67 -18.20 14.24 5.25
N LEU A 68 -17.16 13.47 4.89
CA LEU A 68 -16.32 12.77 5.87
C LEU A 68 -15.33 13.70 6.56
N GLN A 69 -15.04 14.85 5.94
CA GLN A 69 -14.23 15.90 6.55
C GLN A 69 -15.01 16.68 7.62
N ASP A 70 -16.34 16.66 7.59
CA ASP A 70 -17.18 17.39 8.53
C ASP A 70 -16.93 16.90 9.96
N ASN A 71 -16.43 17.79 10.81
CA ASN A 71 -16.02 17.51 12.19
C ASN A 71 -14.90 16.47 12.33
N LEU A 72 -14.14 16.19 11.26
CA LEU A 72 -12.96 15.34 11.35
C LEU A 72 -11.87 16.05 12.14
N GLN A 73 -11.32 15.35 13.13
CA GLN A 73 -10.29 15.88 14.00
C GLN A 73 -9.16 14.88 14.16
N ASN A 74 -7.97 15.39 14.51
CA ASN A 74 -6.84 14.55 14.81
C ASN A 74 -6.11 15.02 16.06
N TYR A 75 -5.92 14.10 17.00
CA TYR A 75 -5.28 14.42 18.27
C TYR A 75 -3.81 14.83 18.08
N ARG A 76 -3.06 14.08 17.26
CA ARG A 76 -1.63 14.27 17.05
C ARG A 76 -1.16 13.64 15.74
N ALA A 77 -0.24 14.30 15.05
CA ALA A 77 0.45 13.75 13.89
C ALA A 77 1.95 13.66 14.14
N PHE A 78 2.56 12.62 13.57
CA PHE A 78 3.99 12.36 13.66
C PHE A 78 4.54 11.90 12.31
N ARG A 79 5.77 12.32 12.01
CA ARG A 79 6.55 11.82 10.88
C ARG A 79 7.89 11.30 11.40
N TYR A 80 8.15 10.03 11.08
CA TYR A 80 9.39 9.34 11.40
C TYR A 80 9.78 8.44 10.24
N HIS A 81 11.08 8.15 10.12
CA HIS A 81 11.51 7.00 9.34
C HIS A 81 11.00 5.74 10.04
N TRP A 82 10.12 4.99 9.38
CA TRP A 82 9.56 3.76 9.90
C TRP A 82 10.14 2.56 9.17
N THR A 83 10.89 1.73 9.90
CA THR A 83 11.33 0.41 9.45
C THR A 83 10.47 -0.63 10.14
N GLY A 84 9.56 -1.23 9.39
CA GLY A 84 8.68 -2.28 9.86
C GLY A 84 9.25 -3.67 9.58
N SER A 85 9.12 -4.56 10.56
CA SER A 85 9.36 -5.99 10.42
C SER A 85 8.06 -6.73 10.70
N SER A 86 7.53 -7.44 9.71
CA SER A 86 6.30 -8.19 9.90
C SER A 86 6.56 -9.53 10.59
N PRO A 87 5.75 -9.90 11.60
CA PRO A 87 5.75 -11.23 12.19
C PRO A 87 4.83 -12.21 11.44
N GLU A 88 4.03 -11.71 10.50
CA GLU A 88 3.08 -12.53 9.74
C GLU A 88 3.79 -13.36 8.67
N THR A 89 3.14 -14.42 8.22
CA THR A 89 3.57 -15.13 7.01
C THR A 89 3.27 -14.28 5.78
N LEU A 90 4.03 -14.51 4.70
CA LEU A 90 3.77 -13.87 3.42
C LEU A 90 2.40 -14.29 2.90
N ALA A 91 1.55 -13.31 2.58
CA ALA A 91 0.29 -13.57 1.91
C ALA A 91 0.58 -13.76 0.42
N VAL A 92 0.37 -14.98 -0.08
CA VAL A 92 0.57 -15.32 -1.49
C VAL A 92 -0.71 -15.94 -2.03
N PHE A 93 -1.15 -15.45 -3.18
CA PHE A 93 -2.26 -16.02 -3.94
C PHE A 93 -1.83 -16.21 -5.39
N ALA A 94 -2.27 -17.28 -6.03
CA ALA A 94 -1.95 -17.56 -7.42
C ALA A 94 -3.21 -17.96 -8.18
N GLU A 95 -3.43 -17.37 -9.35
CA GLU A 95 -4.55 -17.70 -10.21
C GLU A 95 -4.17 -17.82 -11.69
N GLU A 96 -4.73 -18.81 -12.36
CA GLU A 96 -4.72 -18.92 -13.82
C GLU A 96 -5.66 -17.87 -14.39
N VAL A 97 -5.10 -16.88 -15.07
CA VAL A 97 -5.84 -15.76 -15.67
C VAL A 97 -6.10 -15.97 -17.17
N GLN A 98 -5.30 -16.80 -17.82
CA GLN A 98 -5.44 -17.25 -19.21
C GLN A 98 -4.65 -18.56 -19.40
N ASP A 99 -4.90 -19.28 -20.50
CA ASP A 99 -4.03 -20.39 -20.90
C ASP A 99 -2.55 -19.97 -20.88
N GLN A 100 -1.73 -20.79 -20.21
CA GLN A 100 -0.30 -20.58 -20.02
C GLN A 100 0.08 -19.26 -19.31
N GLN A 101 -0.83 -18.67 -18.53
CA GLN A 101 -0.58 -17.48 -17.72
C GLN A 101 -1.15 -17.62 -16.30
N VAL A 102 -0.25 -17.60 -15.32
CA VAL A 102 -0.60 -17.58 -13.89
C VAL A 102 -0.12 -16.27 -13.28
N ASP A 103 -1.04 -15.50 -12.70
CA ASP A 103 -0.69 -14.33 -11.89
C ASP A 103 -0.46 -14.76 -10.45
N VAL A 104 0.66 -14.32 -9.88
CA VAL A 104 1.00 -14.53 -8.48
C VAL A 104 1.04 -13.19 -7.77
N TYR A 105 0.18 -13.06 -6.78
CA TYR A 105 0.01 -11.90 -5.92
C TYR A 105 0.79 -12.16 -4.64
N VAL A 106 1.58 -11.18 -4.21
CA VAL A 106 2.27 -11.23 -2.93
C VAL A 106 2.12 -9.91 -2.19
N SER A 107 1.77 -10.00 -0.92
CA SER A 107 1.75 -8.88 0.02
C SER A 107 2.31 -9.29 1.38
N TRP A 108 2.87 -8.32 2.10
CA TRP A 108 3.39 -8.54 3.45
C TRP A 108 3.14 -7.32 4.32
N ASN A 109 2.05 -7.38 5.08
CA ASN A 109 1.62 -6.26 5.88
C ASN A 109 2.66 -5.95 6.98
N GLY A 110 2.97 -4.67 7.16
CA GLY A 110 3.90 -4.21 8.19
C GLY A 110 5.40 -4.36 7.89
N ASP A 111 5.83 -5.12 6.86
CA ASP A 111 7.25 -5.15 6.48
C ASP A 111 7.58 -4.01 5.51
N THR A 112 8.63 -3.22 5.81
CA THR A 112 9.14 -2.16 4.91
C THR A 112 10.55 -2.42 4.39
N ARG A 113 11.11 -3.58 4.74
CA ARG A 113 12.50 -3.95 4.42
C ARG A 113 12.62 -4.62 3.07
N THR A 114 11.59 -5.37 2.66
CA THR A 114 11.55 -6.09 1.39
C THR A 114 11.70 -5.14 0.20
N ARG A 115 12.65 -5.43 -0.69
CA ARG A 115 12.93 -4.69 -1.93
C ARG A 115 12.64 -5.50 -3.18
N GLU A 116 12.89 -6.80 -3.12
CA GLU A 116 12.67 -7.72 -4.23
C GLU A 116 11.92 -8.96 -3.75
N TRP A 117 11.05 -9.45 -4.62
CA TRP A 117 10.37 -10.72 -4.50
C TRP A 117 11.02 -11.70 -5.47
N LYS A 118 11.40 -12.88 -4.98
CA LYS A 118 11.80 -14.00 -5.83
C LYS A 118 10.64 -15.01 -5.86
N PHE A 119 10.03 -15.14 -7.02
CA PHE A 119 8.98 -16.12 -7.30
C PHE A 119 9.66 -17.39 -7.81
N GLU A 120 9.33 -18.52 -7.22
CA GLU A 120 9.83 -19.84 -7.60
C GLU A 120 8.64 -20.77 -7.79
N TRP A 121 8.70 -21.62 -8.82
CA TRP A 121 7.66 -22.62 -9.04
C TRP A 121 8.24 -23.89 -9.61
N ASP A 122 7.67 -25.01 -9.20
CA ASP A 122 8.02 -26.33 -9.70
C ASP A 122 7.03 -26.73 -10.80
N GLU A 123 7.52 -26.99 -12.00
CA GLU A 123 6.71 -27.43 -13.14
C GLU A 123 7.05 -28.85 -13.59
N HIS A 124 6.02 -29.64 -13.93
CA HIS A 124 6.18 -30.94 -14.55
C HIS A 124 6.49 -30.78 -16.05
N THR A 125 7.69 -31.20 -16.44
CA THR A 125 8.13 -31.20 -17.85
C THR A 125 8.31 -32.64 -18.35
N ARG A 126 8.58 -32.80 -19.65
CA ARG A 126 8.96 -34.11 -20.24
C ARG A 126 10.23 -34.72 -19.62
N TYR A 127 11.03 -33.93 -18.92
CA TYR A 127 12.27 -34.36 -18.26
C TYR A 127 12.11 -34.56 -16.74
N GLY A 128 10.88 -34.47 -16.22
CA GLY A 128 10.58 -34.51 -14.79
C GLY A 128 10.30 -33.12 -14.21
N LEU A 129 10.40 -33.01 -12.88
CA LEU A 129 10.14 -31.77 -12.14
C LEU A 129 11.28 -30.78 -12.36
N THR A 130 10.95 -29.57 -12.80
CA THR A 130 11.92 -28.48 -13.00
C THR A 130 11.50 -27.27 -12.18
N THR A 131 12.42 -26.73 -11.38
CA THR A 131 12.20 -25.47 -10.66
C THR A 131 12.56 -24.29 -11.57
N ARG A 132 11.64 -23.34 -11.68
CA ARG A 132 11.83 -22.06 -12.36
C ARG A 132 11.84 -20.94 -11.34
N SER A 133 12.43 -19.80 -11.70
CA SER A 133 12.35 -18.61 -10.87
C SER A 133 12.36 -17.33 -11.67
N VAL A 134 11.75 -16.30 -11.11
CA VAL A 134 11.79 -14.93 -11.63
C VAL A 134 11.75 -13.94 -10.47
N LYS A 135 12.40 -12.79 -10.64
CA LYS A 135 12.42 -11.71 -9.66
C LYS A 135 11.49 -10.57 -10.07
N ALA A 136 10.96 -9.84 -9.09
CA ALA A 136 10.27 -8.58 -9.30
C ALA A 136 10.57 -7.61 -8.15
N THR A 137 10.76 -6.33 -8.48
CA THR A 137 10.84 -5.27 -7.47
C THR A 137 9.51 -5.16 -6.75
N ARG A 138 9.55 -4.95 -5.44
CA ARG A 138 8.34 -4.67 -4.65
C ARG A 138 7.66 -3.39 -5.16
N ALA A 139 6.38 -3.50 -5.47
CA ALA A 139 5.49 -2.39 -5.79
C ALA A 139 4.50 -2.17 -4.64
N GLY A 140 4.52 -1.00 -3.99
CA GLY A 140 3.55 -0.63 -2.97
C GLY A 140 3.28 -1.70 -1.88
N PHE A 141 2.00 -1.91 -1.59
CA PHE A 141 1.52 -2.93 -0.66
C PHE A 141 1.54 -4.34 -1.26
N GLU A 142 1.04 -4.49 -2.49
CA GLU A 142 0.92 -5.77 -3.20
C GLU A 142 1.69 -5.73 -4.52
N THR A 143 2.45 -6.79 -4.78
CA THR A 143 3.14 -7.00 -6.06
C THR A 143 2.53 -8.18 -6.79
N ILE A 144 2.30 -7.98 -8.09
CA ILE A 144 1.76 -9.02 -8.97
C ILE A 144 2.87 -9.43 -9.95
N LYS A 145 3.07 -10.74 -10.12
CA LYS A 145 3.97 -11.28 -11.13
C LYS A 145 3.26 -12.33 -11.98
N ARG A 146 3.21 -12.07 -13.29
CA ARG A 146 2.78 -13.04 -14.28
C ARG A 146 3.87 -14.05 -14.59
N LEU A 147 3.54 -15.33 -14.44
CA LEU A 147 4.40 -16.46 -14.78
C LEU A 147 3.96 -17.03 -16.14
N PRO A 148 4.88 -17.20 -17.11
CA PRO A 148 4.57 -17.76 -18.43
C PRO A 148 4.52 -19.29 -18.37
N THR A 149 3.56 -19.83 -17.65
CA THR A 149 3.39 -21.28 -17.43
C THR A 149 1.92 -21.64 -17.23
N SER A 150 1.57 -22.89 -17.47
CA SER A 150 0.21 -23.38 -17.30
C SER A 150 -0.02 -23.88 -15.88
N ALA A 151 -1.14 -23.50 -15.27
CA ALA A 151 -1.53 -23.98 -13.95
C ALA A 151 -1.57 -25.52 -13.85
N SER A 152 -1.87 -26.23 -14.95
CA SER A 152 -1.95 -27.69 -14.95
C SER A 152 -0.61 -28.40 -14.76
N ILE A 153 0.50 -27.72 -15.02
CA ILE A 153 1.85 -28.29 -14.87
C ILE A 153 2.57 -27.81 -13.61
N ILE A 154 2.05 -26.78 -12.94
CA ILE A 154 2.62 -26.25 -11.70
C ILE A 154 2.24 -27.16 -10.53
N LYS A 155 3.24 -27.63 -9.79
CA LYS A 155 3.07 -28.41 -8.56
C LYS A 155 2.91 -27.51 -7.33
N ALA A 156 3.75 -26.48 -7.25
CA ALA A 156 3.83 -25.55 -6.13
C ALA A 156 4.47 -24.23 -6.59
N ILE A 157 4.05 -23.13 -5.97
CA ILE A 157 4.60 -21.79 -6.11
C ILE A 157 5.05 -21.31 -4.74
N ARG A 158 6.19 -20.65 -4.67
CA ARG A 158 6.75 -20.07 -3.45
C ARG A 158 7.29 -18.68 -3.75
N VAL A 159 7.15 -17.77 -2.79
CA VAL A 159 7.69 -16.42 -2.90
C VAL A 159 8.65 -16.14 -1.74
N THR A 160 9.81 -15.57 -2.05
CA THR A 160 10.82 -15.18 -1.07
C THR A 160 10.95 -13.66 -1.04
N ALA A 161 10.87 -13.09 0.15
CA ALA A 161 11.16 -11.68 0.42
C ALA A 161 12.67 -11.47 0.54
N VAL A 162 13.21 -10.50 -0.20
CA VAL A 162 14.65 -10.17 -0.19
C VAL A 162 14.85 -8.68 0.08
N ASP A 163 15.78 -8.33 0.95
CA ASP A 163 16.14 -6.93 1.25
C ASP A 163 17.12 -6.32 0.23
N SER A 164 17.56 -5.08 0.48
CA SER A 164 18.48 -4.35 -0.39
C SER A 164 19.86 -4.99 -0.51
N ASP A 165 20.28 -5.79 0.46
CA ASP A 165 21.60 -6.42 0.51
C ASP A 165 21.57 -7.84 -0.08
N GLY A 166 20.41 -8.27 -0.58
CA GLY A 166 20.20 -9.62 -1.12
C GLY A 166 19.93 -10.67 -0.03
N LYS A 167 19.70 -10.26 1.21
CA LYS A 167 19.40 -11.19 2.31
C LYS A 167 17.92 -11.59 2.27
N VAL A 168 17.69 -12.89 2.46
CA VAL A 168 16.35 -13.45 2.60
C VAL A 168 15.74 -13.01 3.94
N LEU A 169 14.57 -12.38 3.88
CA LEU A 169 13.82 -11.95 5.06
C LEU A 169 12.77 -12.97 5.49
N ALA A 170 12.07 -13.57 4.52
CA ALA A 170 11.02 -14.56 4.72
C ALA A 170 10.78 -15.37 3.45
N VAL A 171 10.16 -16.53 3.61
CA VAL A 171 9.75 -17.43 2.54
C VAL A 171 8.29 -17.81 2.79
N SER A 172 7.46 -17.78 1.77
CA SER A 172 6.05 -18.15 1.88
C SER A 172 5.89 -19.66 2.09
N GLU A 173 4.70 -20.06 2.51
CA GLU A 173 4.26 -21.43 2.29
C GLU A 173 4.13 -21.71 0.78
N ASP A 174 4.12 -22.98 0.41
CA ASP A 174 3.86 -23.40 -0.96
C ASP A 174 2.38 -23.23 -1.28
N VAL A 175 2.07 -22.45 -2.33
CA VAL A 175 0.71 -22.25 -2.81
C VAL A 175 0.49 -22.97 -4.14
N ARG A 176 -0.77 -23.28 -4.44
CA ARG A 176 -1.21 -23.77 -5.75
C ARG A 176 -2.00 -22.69 -6.45
N SER A 177 -1.92 -22.65 -7.77
CA SER A 177 -2.79 -21.80 -8.58
C SER A 177 -4.23 -22.33 -8.56
N VAL A 178 -5.19 -21.42 -8.42
CA VAL A 178 -6.61 -21.69 -8.68
C VAL A 178 -7.00 -21.16 -10.05
N ARG A 179 -8.13 -21.58 -10.61
CA ARG A 179 -8.66 -20.99 -11.85
C ARG A 179 -9.37 -19.68 -11.52
N ALA A 180 -9.11 -18.61 -12.25
CA ALA A 180 -9.82 -17.35 -12.05
C ALA A 180 -11.32 -17.50 -12.35
N TYR A 181 -12.18 -16.94 -11.50
CA TYR A 181 -13.63 -17.18 -11.56
C TYR A 181 -14.29 -16.67 -12.86
N TRP A 182 -13.73 -15.64 -13.50
CA TRP A 182 -14.23 -15.11 -14.77
C TRP A 182 -13.86 -15.97 -15.99
N LEU A 183 -12.93 -16.92 -15.88
CA LEU A 183 -12.69 -17.90 -16.94
C LEU A 183 -13.81 -18.95 -17.05
N ASP A 184 -14.67 -19.04 -16.02
CA ASP A 184 -15.82 -19.95 -16.02
C ASP A 184 -17.08 -19.29 -16.57
N SER A 185 -17.18 -17.95 -16.53
CA SER A 185 -18.33 -17.21 -17.05
C SER A 185 -18.35 -17.13 -18.59
N GLU A 186 -17.21 -17.20 -19.28
CA GLU A 186 -17.18 -17.29 -20.75
C GLU A 186 -17.86 -18.56 -21.29
N LYS A 187 -17.87 -19.66 -20.52
CA LYS A 187 -18.63 -20.86 -20.89
C LYS A 187 -20.14 -20.72 -20.66
N GLN A 188 -20.59 -19.78 -19.82
CA GLN A 188 -22.02 -19.54 -19.61
C GLN A 188 -22.63 -18.55 -20.62
N VAL A 189 -21.84 -17.62 -21.16
CA VAL A 189 -22.34 -16.63 -22.13
C VAL A 189 -22.69 -17.26 -23.49
N LEU A 190 -22.04 -18.37 -23.86
CA LEU A 190 -22.36 -19.12 -25.08
C LEU A 190 -23.56 -20.08 -24.95
N GLY A 191 -24.18 -20.19 -23.76
CA GLY A 191 -25.22 -21.18 -23.46
C GLY A 191 -26.57 -20.61 -23.00
N ARG A 192 -26.74 -19.28 -22.94
CA ARG A 192 -28.03 -18.65 -22.63
C ARG A 192 -28.34 -17.57 -23.64
N GLU A 193 -29.20 -17.91 -24.60
CA GLU A 193 -30.01 -16.90 -25.30
C GLU A 193 -30.67 -16.03 -24.23
N SER A 194 -30.46 -14.72 -24.34
CA SER A 194 -31.09 -13.70 -23.54
C SER A 194 -32.60 -13.72 -23.76
N GLN A 195 -33.35 -14.39 -22.89
CA GLN A 195 -34.76 -14.06 -22.70
C GLN A 195 -34.84 -12.73 -21.98
N GLN A 196 -34.99 -11.68 -22.79
CA GLN A 196 -35.29 -10.33 -22.34
C GLN A 196 -36.73 -10.33 -21.80
N LEU A 197 -36.88 -10.24 -20.47
CA LEU A 197 -38.16 -9.96 -19.82
C LEU A 197 -38.52 -8.49 -20.10
N VAL A 198 -39.52 -8.29 -20.95
CA VAL A 198 -40.19 -7.00 -21.12
C VAL A 198 -41.06 -6.79 -19.88
N LEU A 199 -40.68 -5.85 -19.02
CA LEU A 199 -41.58 -5.32 -17.99
C LEU A 199 -42.55 -4.37 -18.68
N GLY A 200 -43.83 -4.74 -18.70
CA GLY A 200 -44.91 -3.88 -19.16
C GLY A 200 -45.07 -2.70 -18.20
N GLU A 201 -45.11 -1.50 -18.77
CA GLU A 201 -45.69 -0.33 -18.12
C GLU A 201 -47.21 -0.51 -18.10
N GLU A 202 -47.81 -0.52 -16.92
CA GLU A 202 -49.22 -0.13 -16.75
C GLU A 202 -49.29 1.08 -15.82
N LEU A 203 -50.09 2.04 -16.29
CA LEU A 203 -50.43 3.34 -15.73
C LEU A 203 -51.30 3.21 -14.46
#